data_AF-A0A958Q900-F1
#
_entry.id   AF-A0A958Q900-F1
#
_cell.length_a   1.000
_cell.length_b   1.000
_cell.length_c   1.000
_cell.angle_alpha   90.00
_cell.angle_beta   90.00
_cell.angle_gamma   90.00
#
_symmetry.space_group_name_H-M   'P 1'
#
loop_
_entity.id
_entity.type
_entity.pdbx_description
1 polymer ?
#
loop_
_entity_poly.entity_id
_entity_poly.type
_entity_poly.pdbx_seq_one_letter_code
_entity_poly.pdbx_strand_id
1 'polypeptide(L)'
;FQHHLVRRAKERICAAALAFHKTPSHNVSVNFRDTDQVFQDASLAYQQFGFLRMWSIYPTHVAAITRAMTPQTAVLELATQVLLLGQKSEWGPTSYEDRLHDRASYRYYWSILKRTKALGGIIPDAAQRAFF
;
A
#
# COMPACT_ATOMS: atom_id res chain seq x y z
N PHE A 1 -11.77 -7.46 12.64
CA PHE A 1 -11.93 -6.04 12.26
C PHE A 1 -13.39 -5.56 12.20
N GLN A 2 -14.38 -6.40 12.57
CA GLN A 2 -15.80 -6.07 12.36
C GLN A 2 -16.43 -5.31 13.53
N HIS A 3 -15.99 -5.56 14.78
CA HIS A 3 -16.55 -4.88 15.94
C HIS A 3 -16.36 -3.35 15.86
N HIS A 4 -17.45 -2.59 15.85
CA HIS A 4 -17.47 -1.16 15.51
C HIS A 4 -16.53 -0.31 16.37
N LEU A 5 -16.48 -0.54 17.68
CA LEU A 5 -15.59 0.22 18.57
C LEU A 5 -14.11 -0.07 18.32
N VAL A 6 -13.76 -1.32 18.00
CA VAL A 6 -12.38 -1.71 17.70
C VAL A 6 -11.96 -1.14 16.35
N ARG A 7 -12.86 -1.19 15.36
CA ARG A 7 -12.65 -0.58 14.04
C ARG A 7 -12.40 0.93 14.17
N ARG A 8 -13.28 1.65 14.87
CA ARG A 8 -13.13 3.10 15.12
C ARG A 8 -11.80 3.43 15.80
N ALA A 9 -11.40 2.65 16.80
CA ALA A 9 -10.12 2.87 17.48
C ALA A 9 -8.93 2.73 16.51
N LYS A 10 -8.92 1.67 15.69
CA LYS A 10 -7.88 1.43 14.68
C LYS A 10 -7.80 2.54 13.62
N GLU A 11 -8.95 2.96 13.09
CA GLU A 11 -9.02 4.05 12.11
C GLU A 11 -8.47 5.37 12.67
N ARG A 12 -8.81 5.70 13.93
CA ARG A 12 -8.28 6.90 14.61
C ARG A 12 -6.77 6.85 14.79
N ILE A 13 -6.22 5.69 15.14
CA ILE A 13 -4.76 5.51 15.28
C ILE A 13 -4.07 5.77 13.93
N CYS A 14 -4.59 5.17 12.86
CA CYS A 14 -4.04 5.38 11.52
C CYS A 14 -4.13 6.85 11.08
N ALA A 15 -5.30 7.47 11.21
CA ALA A 15 -5.50 8.86 10.83
C ALA A 15 -4.55 9.80 11.59
N ALA A 16 -4.42 9.63 12.92
CA ALA A 16 -3.51 10.43 13.73
C ALA A 16 -2.04 10.20 13.33
N ALA A 17 -1.61 8.94 13.17
CA ALA A 17 -0.25 8.62 12.78
C ALA A 17 0.11 9.26 11.43
N LEU A 18 -0.75 9.10 10.43
CA LEU A 18 -0.53 9.65 9.08
C LEU A 18 -0.50 11.18 9.07
N ALA A 19 -1.38 11.84 9.85
CA ALA A 19 -1.40 13.30 9.98
C ALA A 19 -0.10 13.88 10.57
N PHE A 20 0.61 13.11 11.40
CA PHE A 20 1.88 13.51 12.02
C PHE A 20 3.10 12.80 11.42
N HIS A 21 2.96 12.25 10.20
CA HIS A 21 4.04 11.54 9.49
C HIS A 21 4.69 10.42 10.31
N LYS A 22 3.90 9.74 11.15
CA LYS A 22 4.29 8.55 11.91
C LYS A 22 3.77 7.29 11.21
N THR A 23 4.47 6.18 11.40
CA THR A 23 4.09 4.89 10.80
C THR A 23 3.03 4.21 11.68
N PRO A 24 1.77 4.07 11.22
CA PRO A 24 0.78 3.29 11.96
C PRO A 24 1.16 1.81 11.97
N SER A 25 1.20 1.21 13.17
CA SER A 25 1.58 -0.18 13.39
C SER A 25 0.42 -0.98 13.97
N HIS A 26 0.04 -2.05 13.29
CA HIS A 26 -1.05 -2.94 13.68
C HIS A 26 -0.61 -3.98 14.71
N ASN A 27 -1.57 -4.46 15.51
CA ASN A 27 -1.36 -5.48 16.53
C ASN A 27 -1.03 -6.86 15.94
N VAL A 28 -0.72 -7.83 16.81
CA VAL A 28 -0.43 -9.21 16.43
C VAL A 28 -1.71 -9.98 16.08
N SER A 29 -1.60 -11.05 15.29
CA SER A 29 -2.68 -12.03 15.11
C SER A 29 -2.69 -13.03 16.27
N VAL A 30 -3.87 -13.30 16.83
CA VAL A 30 -4.02 -14.23 17.97
C VAL A 30 -3.92 -15.69 17.53
N ASN A 31 -4.48 -16.02 16.35
CA ASN A 31 -4.36 -17.36 15.77
C ASN A 31 -2.98 -17.54 15.11
N PHE A 32 -1.93 -17.58 15.93
CA PHE A 32 -0.55 -17.44 15.48
C PHE A 32 0.00 -18.64 14.69
N ARG A 33 -0.65 -19.81 14.72
CA ARG A 33 -0.21 -20.96 13.92
C ARG A 33 -0.79 -20.96 12.51
N ASP A 34 -1.91 -20.27 12.33
CA ASP A 34 -2.59 -20.14 11.05
C ASP A 34 -1.98 -18.97 10.25
N THR A 35 -1.05 -19.32 9.36
CA THR A 35 -0.32 -18.32 8.57
C THR A 35 -1.22 -17.63 7.54
N ASP A 36 -2.29 -18.29 7.09
CA ASP A 36 -3.26 -17.70 6.16
C ASP A 36 -4.12 -16.65 6.88
N GLN A 37 -4.54 -16.91 8.12
CA GLN A 37 -5.20 -15.91 8.95
C GLN A 37 -4.30 -14.69 9.20
N VAL A 38 -3.00 -14.89 9.46
CA VAL A 38 -2.05 -13.77 9.63
C VAL A 38 -1.94 -12.95 8.34
N PHE A 39 -1.87 -13.61 7.18
CA PHE A 39 -1.86 -12.92 5.89
C PHE A 39 -3.11 -12.08 5.70
N GLN A 40 -4.30 -12.65 5.97
CA GLN A 40 -5.58 -11.94 5.85
C GLN A 40 -5.67 -10.74 6.80
N ASP A 41 -5.24 -10.90 8.05
CA ASP A 41 -5.23 -9.81 9.03
C ASP A 41 -4.33 -8.65 8.56
N ALA A 42 -3.14 -8.97 8.06
CA ALA A 42 -2.21 -8.00 7.51
C ALA A 42 -2.75 -7.31 6.26
N SER A 43 -3.39 -8.05 5.35
CA SER A 43 -4.03 -7.50 4.16
C SER A 43 -5.16 -6.55 4.51
N LEU A 44 -6.01 -6.90 5.47
CA LEU A 44 -7.09 -6.03 5.96
C LEU A 44 -6.52 -4.76 6.61
N ALA A 45 -5.49 -4.90 7.46
CA ALA A 45 -4.83 -3.78 8.10
C ALA A 45 -4.26 -2.79 7.06
N TYR A 46 -3.63 -3.31 6.01
CA TYR A 46 -3.03 -2.52 4.94
C TYR A 46 -4.08 -1.87 4.03
N GLN A 47 -4.98 -2.66 3.46
CA GLN A 47 -5.89 -2.24 2.38
C GLN A 47 -7.09 -1.44 2.89
N GLN A 48 -7.58 -1.72 4.11
CA GLN A 48 -8.82 -1.10 4.60
C GLN A 48 -8.61 -0.04 5.70
N PHE A 49 -7.48 -0.07 6.40
CA PHE A 49 -7.24 0.78 7.57
C PHE A 49 -6.05 1.73 7.40
N GLY A 50 -5.15 1.49 6.43
CA GLY A 50 -3.97 2.32 6.22
C GLY A 50 -2.81 2.02 7.17
N PHE A 51 -2.78 0.85 7.81
CA PHE A 51 -1.60 0.43 8.56
C PHE A 51 -0.45 0.14 7.60
N LEU A 52 0.76 0.57 7.98
CA LEU A 52 1.96 0.43 7.16
C LEU A 52 2.97 -0.57 7.75
N ARG A 53 2.67 -1.10 8.94
CA ARG A 53 3.45 -2.07 9.70
C ARG A 53 2.49 -2.96 10.50
N MET A 54 2.91 -4.18 10.82
CA MET A 54 2.20 -5.10 11.72
C MET A 54 3.21 -5.86 12.58
N TRP A 55 2.80 -6.20 13.81
CA TRP A 55 3.64 -6.95 14.75
C TRP A 55 3.61 -8.45 14.42
N SER A 56 4.77 -9.11 14.54
CA SER A 56 4.92 -10.57 14.47
C SER A 56 5.19 -11.11 15.87
N ILE A 57 4.63 -12.27 16.19
CA ILE A 57 4.92 -13.03 17.42
C ILE A 57 5.43 -14.45 17.12
N TYR A 58 5.57 -14.80 15.84
CA TYR A 58 6.04 -16.10 15.41
C TYR A 58 6.83 -16.00 14.10
N PRO A 59 7.95 -16.74 13.91
CA PRO A 59 8.83 -16.56 12.77
C PRO A 59 8.14 -16.67 11.40
N THR A 60 7.18 -17.59 11.23
CA THR A 60 6.48 -17.77 9.94
C THR A 60 5.59 -16.59 9.56
N HIS A 61 5.25 -15.70 10.51
CA HIS A 61 4.45 -14.50 10.24
C HIS A 61 5.18 -13.49 9.37
N VAL A 62 6.51 -13.43 9.46
CA VAL A 62 7.30 -12.39 8.79
C VAL A 62 7.04 -12.40 7.29
N ALA A 63 7.07 -13.57 6.66
CA ALA A 63 6.80 -13.71 5.24
C ALA A 63 5.34 -13.35 4.89
N ALA A 64 4.38 -13.80 5.70
CA ALA A 64 2.96 -13.52 5.48
C ALA A 64 2.64 -12.01 5.58
N ILE A 65 3.10 -11.35 6.64
CA ILE A 65 2.92 -9.91 6.86
C ILE A 65 3.60 -9.11 5.74
N THR A 66 4.85 -9.44 5.41
CA THR A 66 5.60 -8.72 4.37
C THR A 66 4.91 -8.84 3.02
N ARG A 67 4.45 -10.04 2.65
CA ARG A 67 3.71 -10.27 1.40
C ARG A 67 2.39 -9.52 1.38
N ALA A 68 1.63 -9.54 2.48
CA ALA A 68 0.32 -8.89 2.57
C ALA A 68 0.38 -7.35 2.50
N MET A 69 1.47 -6.75 2.99
CA MET A 69 1.66 -5.30 3.04
C MET A 69 2.51 -4.75 1.89
N THR A 70 2.87 -5.59 0.91
CA THR A 70 3.55 -5.18 -0.32
C THR A 70 2.51 -4.84 -1.40
N PRO A 71 2.67 -3.73 -2.15
CA PRO A 71 1.78 -3.40 -3.27
C PRO A 71 1.70 -4.55 -4.29
N GLN A 72 0.49 -4.83 -4.77
CA GLN A 72 0.26 -5.86 -5.77
C GLN A 72 0.80 -5.44 -7.14
N THR A 73 1.26 -6.40 -7.95
CA THR A 73 1.80 -6.17 -9.30
C THR A 73 0.86 -5.36 -10.18
N ALA A 74 -0.45 -5.69 -10.19
CA ALA A 74 -1.45 -4.95 -10.97
C ALA A 74 -1.52 -3.45 -10.61
N VAL A 75 -1.30 -3.11 -9.34
CA VAL A 75 -1.26 -1.70 -8.88
C VAL A 75 0.02 -1.02 -9.38
N LEU A 76 1.14 -1.73 -9.46
CA LEU A 76 2.40 -1.21 -10.00
C LEU A 76 2.33 -0.97 -11.51
N GLU A 77 1.67 -1.87 -12.25
CA GLU A 77 1.41 -1.73 -13.68
C GLU A 77 0.51 -0.52 -13.94
N LEU A 78 -0.63 -0.42 -13.24
CA LEU A 78 -1.52 0.74 -13.34
C LEU A 78 -0.79 2.04 -12.99
N ALA A 79 -0.02 2.06 -11.89
CA ALA A 79 0.77 3.22 -11.50
C ALA A 79 1.76 3.63 -12.60
N THR A 80 2.40 2.66 -13.23
CA THR A 80 3.34 2.89 -14.34
C THR A 80 2.62 3.52 -15.53
N GLN A 81 1.50 2.95 -15.96
CA GLN A 81 0.75 3.44 -17.12
C GLN A 81 0.23 4.86 -16.91
N VAL A 82 -0.41 5.11 -15.75
CA VAL A 82 -0.96 6.43 -15.40
C VAL A 82 0.13 7.50 -15.35
N LEU A 83 1.29 7.18 -14.75
CA LEU A 83 2.39 8.15 -14.63
C LEU A 83 3.10 8.40 -15.96
N LEU A 84 3.27 7.40 -16.81
CA LEU A 84 3.84 7.58 -18.15
C LEU A 84 2.91 8.42 -19.04
N LEU A 85 1.60 8.21 -18.94
CA LEU A 85 0.62 9.04 -19.63
C LEU A 85 0.66 10.49 -19.13
N GLY A 86 0.70 10.67 -17.79
CA GLY A 86 0.89 11.97 -17.17
C GLY A 86 2.19 12.64 -17.62
N GLN A 87 3.31 11.92 -17.71
CA GLN A 87 4.58 12.44 -18.21
C GLN A 87 4.46 12.89 -19.67
N LYS A 88 3.82 12.09 -20.54
CA LYS A 88 3.60 12.41 -21.96
C LYS A 88 2.70 13.62 -22.16
N SER A 89 1.76 13.86 -21.26
CA SER A 89 0.85 15.01 -21.29
C SER A 89 1.36 16.21 -20.47
N GLU A 90 2.67 16.30 -20.22
CA GLU A 90 3.29 17.40 -19.45
C GLU A 90 2.65 17.61 -18.06
N TRP A 91 2.22 16.51 -17.44
CA TRP A 91 1.51 16.47 -16.16
C TRP A 91 0.18 17.23 -16.13
N GLY A 92 -0.43 17.40 -17.30
CA GLY A 92 -1.85 17.75 -17.46
C GLY A 92 -2.80 16.59 -17.11
N PRO A 93 -4.12 16.83 -17.08
CA PRO A 93 -5.12 15.79 -16.88
C PRO A 93 -5.14 14.78 -18.03
N THR A 94 -5.32 13.51 -17.71
CA THR A 94 -5.35 12.39 -18.67
C THR A 94 -6.53 11.47 -18.39
N SER A 95 -6.93 10.68 -19.39
CA SER A 95 -7.93 9.62 -19.22
C SER A 95 -7.24 8.26 -19.43
N TYR A 96 -7.46 7.32 -18.51
CA TYR A 96 -7.00 5.94 -18.62
C TYR A 96 -8.09 5.00 -18.11
N GLU A 97 -8.47 4.00 -18.92
CA GLU A 97 -9.58 3.07 -18.60
C GLU A 97 -10.86 3.77 -18.11
N ASP A 98 -11.29 4.81 -18.86
CA ASP A 98 -12.46 5.64 -18.56
C ASP A 98 -12.42 6.35 -17.19
N ARG A 99 -11.22 6.55 -16.62
CA ARG A 99 -11.00 7.32 -15.39
C ARG A 99 -10.13 8.54 -15.64
N LEU A 100 -10.57 9.68 -15.10
CA LEU A 100 -9.79 10.91 -15.10
C LEU A 100 -8.65 10.81 -14.08
N HIS A 101 -7.44 11.10 -14.54
CA HIS A 101 -6.24 11.20 -13.73
C HIS A 101 -5.61 12.57 -13.88
N ASP A 102 -5.22 13.15 -12.75
CA ASP A 102 -4.52 14.42 -12.67
C ASP A 102 -3.37 14.33 -11.65
N ARG A 103 -2.77 15.48 -11.32
CA ARG A 103 -1.67 15.58 -10.35
C ARG A 103 -2.03 15.04 -8.96
N ALA A 104 -3.31 15.09 -8.54
CA ALA A 104 -3.71 14.53 -7.25
C ALA A 104 -3.58 13.00 -7.29
N SER A 105 -4.06 12.37 -8.35
CA SER A 105 -3.92 10.92 -8.54
C SER A 105 -2.48 10.49 -8.86
N TYR A 106 -1.72 11.27 -9.62
CA TYR A 106 -0.31 11.00 -9.93
C TYR A 106 0.52 10.94 -8.65
N ARG A 107 0.27 11.80 -7.66
CA ARG A 107 0.95 11.74 -6.35
C ARG A 107 0.75 10.40 -5.65
N TYR A 108 -0.45 9.82 -5.74
CA TYR A 108 -0.74 8.51 -5.17
C TYR A 108 0.06 7.41 -5.88
N TYR A 109 -0.03 7.32 -7.21
CA TYR A 109 0.71 6.31 -7.97
C TYR A 109 2.23 6.46 -7.84
N TRP A 110 2.73 7.69 -7.80
CA TRP A 110 4.14 7.96 -7.56
C TRP A 110 4.59 7.49 -6.18
N SER A 111 3.75 7.66 -5.15
CA SER A 111 4.04 7.18 -3.81
C SER A 111 4.18 5.66 -3.75
N ILE A 112 3.37 4.94 -4.53
CA ILE A 112 3.42 3.47 -4.64
C ILE A 112 4.74 3.04 -5.29
N LEU A 113 5.10 3.61 -6.44
CA LEU A 113 6.34 3.23 -7.13
C LEU A 113 7.57 3.54 -6.27
N LYS A 114 7.65 4.75 -5.69
CA LYS A 114 8.76 5.12 -4.80
C LYS A 114 8.91 4.19 -3.61
N ARG A 115 7.79 3.88 -2.93
CA ARG A 115 7.82 2.99 -1.78
C ARG A 115 8.26 1.58 -2.18
N THR A 116 7.74 1.07 -3.29
CA THR A 116 8.10 -0.26 -3.79
C THR A 116 9.60 -0.33 -4.09
N LYS A 117 10.15 0.68 -4.76
CA LYS A 117 11.60 0.77 -5.02
C LYS A 117 12.42 0.82 -3.74
N ALA A 118 12.01 1.64 -2.77
CA ALA A 118 12.70 1.78 -1.48
C ALA A 118 12.71 0.48 -0.66
N LEU A 119 11.72 -0.40 -0.85
CA LEU A 119 11.65 -1.72 -0.22
C LEU A 119 12.35 -2.82 -1.03
N GLY A 120 13.03 -2.48 -2.13
CA GLY A 120 13.67 -3.45 -3.02
C GLY A 120 12.68 -4.28 -3.84
N GLY A 121 11.41 -3.84 -3.94
CA GLY A 121 10.40 -4.47 -4.78
C GLY A 121 10.68 -4.28 -6.27
N ILE A 122 10.12 -5.17 -7.08
CA ILE A 122 10.26 -5.15 -8.55
C ILE A 122 9.41 -3.99 -9.10
N ILE A 123 10.05 -3.08 -9.83
CA ILE A 123 9.38 -1.98 -10.55
C ILE A 123 9.29 -2.36 -12.03
N PRO A 124 8.15 -2.15 -12.70
CA PRO A 124 8.05 -2.38 -14.14
C PRO A 124 9.11 -1.61 -14.93
N ASP A 125 9.75 -2.24 -15.91
CA ASP A 125 10.91 -1.70 -16.64
C ASP A 125 10.66 -0.32 -17.27
N ALA A 126 9.43 -0.05 -17.69
CA ALA A 126 9.05 1.25 -18.25
C ALA A 126 9.11 2.35 -17.18
N ALA A 127 8.58 2.10 -15.98
CA ALA A 127 8.68 3.02 -14.86
C ALA A 127 10.11 3.15 -14.32
N GLN A 128 10.87 2.04 -14.32
CA GLN A 128 12.28 2.07 -13.94
C GLN A 128 13.03 3.06 -14.86
N ARG A 129 12.97 2.87 -16.18
CA ARG A 129 13.67 3.75 -17.14
C ARG A 129 13.19 5.21 -17.11
N ALA A 130 11.92 5.45 -16.84
CA ALA A 130 11.35 6.80 -16.87
C ALA A 130 11.61 7.61 -15.60
N PHE A 131 11.71 6.96 -14.43
CA PHE A 131 11.67 7.66 -13.13
C PHE A 131 12.79 7.29 -12.14
N PHE A 132 13.57 6.23 -12.37
CA PHE A 132 14.54 5.69 -11.41
C PHE A 132 15.88 5.32 -12.04
#